data_AF-A0A2P8HQJ0-F1
#
_entry.id   AF-A0A2P8HQJ0-F1
#
_cell.length_a   1.000
_cell.length_b   1.000
_cell.length_c   1.000
_cell.angle_alpha   90.00
_cell.angle_beta   90.00
_cell.angle_gamma   90.00
#
_symmetry.space_group_name_H-M   'P 1'
#
loop_
_entity.id
_entity.type
_entity.pdbx_description
1 polymer ?
#
loop_
_entity_poly.entity_id
_entity_poly.type
_entity_poly.pdbx_seq_one_letter_code
_entity_poly.pdbx_strand_id
1 'polypeptide(L)'
;MYKKILLAADGSDHSIRAAEHALALANITANSHIDIVNIIDSETAKTEVLKFGESHMLDDKRREKLHGVEDVLKSEVSYEVHIVHGEPGPTLVKRANENDYDVVVVGSRGLNNLQSMVLGSVSHKVAKRVNCPVMIIK
;
A
#
# COMPACT_ATOMS: atom_id res chain seq x y z
N MET A 1 -10.05 11.75 14.69
CA MET A 1 -10.21 11.68 13.23
C MET A 1 -8.84 11.34 12.64
N TYR A 2 -8.76 10.62 11.53
CA TYR A 2 -7.51 10.02 11.03
C TYR A 2 -6.52 11.09 10.55
N LYS A 3 -5.30 11.10 11.10
CA LYS A 3 -4.20 11.99 10.70
C LYS A 3 -3.02 11.24 10.10
N LYS A 4 -2.68 10.07 10.64
CA LYS A 4 -1.59 9.23 10.14
C LYS A 4 -2.18 8.00 9.47
N ILE A 5 -2.21 8.00 8.15
CA ILE A 5 -2.88 6.99 7.33
C ILE A 5 -1.82 6.11 6.67
N LEU A 6 -1.95 4.79 6.78
CA LEU A 6 -1.09 3.84 6.05
C LEU A 6 -1.85 3.33 4.83
N LEU A 7 -1.34 3.59 3.63
CA LEU A 7 -1.89 3.08 2.37
C LEU A 7 -1.00 1.96 1.82
N ALA A 8 -1.52 0.74 1.75
CA ALA A 8 -0.82 -0.34 1.07
C ALA A 8 -1.07 -0.28 -0.45
N ALA A 9 0.00 -0.25 -1.24
CA ALA A 9 -0.10 -0.15 -2.68
C ALA A 9 0.85 -1.09 -3.42
N ASP A 10 0.33 -1.73 -4.48
CA ASP A 10 1.08 -2.62 -5.37
C ASP A 10 0.99 -2.21 -6.85
N GLY A 11 0.35 -1.08 -7.14
CA GLY A 11 0.14 -0.55 -8.49
C GLY A 11 -1.09 -1.15 -9.21
N SER A 12 -1.86 -2.02 -8.56
CA SER A 12 -3.11 -2.53 -9.12
C SER A 12 -4.24 -1.48 -9.08
N ASP A 13 -5.28 -1.66 -9.91
CA ASP A 13 -6.50 -0.84 -9.90
C ASP A 13 -7.18 -0.78 -8.52
N HIS A 14 -7.04 -1.84 -7.72
CA HIS A 14 -7.57 -1.88 -6.35
C HIS A 14 -6.74 -1.00 -5.41
N SER A 15 -5.43 -0.91 -5.62
CA SER A 15 -4.57 0.01 -4.86
C SER A 15 -4.77 1.48 -5.24
N ILE A 16 -5.05 1.76 -6.52
CA ILE A 16 -5.38 3.12 -6.98
C ILE A 16 -6.71 3.59 -6.34
N ARG A 17 -7.75 2.76 -6.39
CA ARG A 17 -9.02 3.07 -5.70
C ARG A 17 -8.84 3.18 -4.19
N ALA A 18 -7.96 2.38 -3.58
CA ALA A 18 -7.60 2.53 -2.18
C ALA A 18 -6.99 3.91 -1.89
N ALA A 19 -6.19 4.46 -2.82
CA ALA A 19 -5.63 5.81 -2.71
C ALA A 19 -6.71 6.89 -2.73
N GLU A 20 -7.72 6.77 -3.60
CA GLU A 20 -8.84 7.73 -3.68
C GLU A 20 -9.58 7.82 -2.33
N HIS A 21 -9.83 6.67 -1.70
CA HIS A 21 -10.47 6.63 -0.39
C HIS A 21 -9.55 7.10 0.75
N ALA A 22 -8.24 6.81 0.68
CA ALA A 22 -7.27 7.33 1.64
C ALA A 22 -7.18 8.86 1.57
N LEU A 23 -7.20 9.43 0.36
CA LEU A 23 -7.28 10.88 0.15
C LEU A 23 -8.57 11.46 0.72
N ALA A 24 -9.71 10.83 0.45
CA ALA A 24 -10.99 11.27 1.00
C ALA A 24 -10.98 11.32 2.53
N LEU A 25 -10.34 10.35 3.21
CA LEU A 25 -10.16 10.37 4.67
C LEU A 25 -9.21 11.49 5.12
N ALA A 26 -8.09 11.68 4.42
CA ALA A 26 -7.11 12.69 4.75
C ALA A 26 -7.69 14.11 4.65
N ASN A 27 -8.54 14.37 3.66
CA ASN A 27 -9.17 15.67 3.43
C ASN A 27 -10.20 16.07 4.50
N ILE A 28 -10.65 15.14 5.35
CA ILE A 28 -11.56 15.47 6.45
C ILE A 28 -10.80 16.11 7.62
N THR A 29 -9.53 15.76 7.82
CA THR A 29 -8.71 16.26 8.95
C THR A 29 -7.56 17.11 8.45
N ALA A 30 -7.47 18.36 8.93
CA ALA A 30 -6.31 19.20 8.65
C ALA A 30 -5.01 18.54 9.11
N ASN A 31 -3.94 18.71 8.32
CA ASN A 31 -2.60 18.19 8.56
C ASN A 31 -2.54 16.66 8.63
N SER A 32 -3.35 15.97 7.82
CA SER A 32 -3.20 14.54 7.60
C SER A 32 -1.99 14.23 6.73
N HIS A 33 -1.39 13.05 6.94
CA HIS A 33 -0.28 12.52 6.19
C HIS A 33 -0.56 11.06 5.80
N ILE A 34 -0.17 10.70 4.58
CA ILE A 34 -0.34 9.35 4.05
C ILE A 34 1.02 8.70 3.82
N ASP A 35 1.30 7.61 4.52
CA ASP A 35 2.44 6.75 4.21
C ASP A 35 1.99 5.70 3.19
N ILE A 36 2.49 5.80 1.96
CA ILE A 36 2.32 4.74 0.96
C ILE A 36 3.39 3.68 1.24
N VAL A 37 2.96 2.42 1.37
CA VAL A 37 3.88 1.30 1.51
C VAL A 37 3.71 0.29 0.38
N ASN A 38 4.80 0.02 -0.32
CA ASN A 38 4.93 -1.07 -1.26
C ASN A 38 5.88 -2.12 -0.68
N ILE A 39 5.40 -3.36 -0.56
CA ILE A 39 6.18 -4.44 0.06
C ILE A 39 6.56 -5.46 -1.00
N ILE A 40 7.85 -5.74 -1.09
CA ILE A 40 8.44 -6.59 -2.11
C ILE A 40 9.01 -7.85 -1.45
N ASP A 41 8.41 -8.99 -1.78
CA ASP A 41 8.92 -10.29 -1.33
C ASP A 41 10.17 -10.72 -2.12
N SER A 42 10.85 -11.75 -1.61
CA SER A 42 12.10 -12.26 -2.17
C SER A 42 11.92 -12.79 -3.60
N GLU A 43 10.77 -13.37 -3.93
CA GLU A 43 10.49 -13.91 -5.27
C GLU A 43 10.28 -12.79 -6.29
N THR A 44 9.55 -11.74 -5.91
CA THR A 44 9.35 -10.54 -6.72
C THR A 44 10.68 -9.83 -6.92
N ALA A 45 11.46 -9.62 -5.85
CA ALA A 45 12.78 -9.01 -5.94
C ALA A 45 13.72 -9.79 -6.87
N LYS A 46 13.78 -11.13 -6.73
CA LYS A 46 14.59 -11.98 -7.60
C LYS A 46 14.14 -11.92 -9.06
N THR A 47 12.83 -11.93 -9.29
CA THR A 47 12.25 -11.82 -10.64
C THR A 47 12.58 -10.48 -11.28
N GLU A 48 12.53 -9.38 -10.52
CA GLU A 48 12.88 -8.05 -10.99
C GLU A 48 14.36 -7.93 -11.35
N VAL A 49 15.26 -8.45 -10.49
CA VAL A 49 16.71 -8.50 -10.78
C VAL A 49 16.98 -9.27 -12.07
N LEU A 50 16.35 -10.43 -12.26
CA LEU A 50 16.50 -11.23 -13.48
C LEU A 50 15.99 -10.51 -14.74
N LYS A 51 14.92 -9.70 -14.61
CA LYS A 51 14.30 -9.00 -15.75
C LYS A 51 15.00 -7.69 -16.11
N PHE A 52 15.51 -6.97 -15.12
CA PHE A 52 15.90 -5.57 -15.27
C PHE A 52 17.37 -5.29 -14.92
N GLY A 53 18.10 -6.25 -14.33
CA GLY A 53 19.52 -6.10 -14.06
C GLY A 53 19.83 -5.22 -12.84
N GLU A 54 20.60 -4.15 -13.05
CA GLU A 54 21.22 -3.33 -12.00
C GLU A 54 20.24 -2.72 -10.99
N SER A 55 20.70 -2.59 -9.74
CA SER A 55 19.87 -2.16 -8.60
C SER A 55 19.24 -0.76 -8.73
N HIS A 56 19.91 0.19 -9.37
CA HIS A 56 19.40 1.57 -9.49
C HIS A 56 18.15 1.67 -10.38
N MET A 57 18.05 0.84 -11.44
CA MET A 57 16.89 0.80 -12.33
C MET A 57 15.65 0.18 -11.65
N LEU A 58 15.85 -0.56 -10.56
CA LEU A 58 14.77 -1.27 -9.88
C LEU A 58 13.90 -0.32 -9.06
N ASP A 59 14.51 0.63 -8.36
CA ASP A 59 13.76 1.56 -7.50
C ASP A 59 12.92 2.53 -8.34
N ASP A 60 13.46 3.00 -9.47
CA ASP A 60 12.71 3.81 -10.44
C ASP A 60 11.51 3.03 -10.99
N LYS A 61 11.68 1.77 -11.36
CA LYS A 61 10.57 0.93 -11.85
C LYS A 61 9.54 0.59 -10.79
N ARG A 62 9.97 0.42 -9.54
CA ARG A 62 9.05 0.17 -8.43
C ARG A 62 8.20 1.40 -8.15
N ARG A 63 8.81 2.59 -8.21
CA ARG A 63 8.09 3.85 -8.11
C ARG A 63 7.18 4.09 -9.31
N GLU A 64 7.61 3.72 -10.53
CA GLU A 64 6.79 3.80 -11.75
C GLU A 64 5.47 3.02 -11.61
N LYS A 65 5.51 1.83 -11.00
CA LYS A 65 4.29 1.05 -10.70
C LYS A 65 3.32 1.78 -9.76
N LEU A 66 3.82 2.71 -8.94
CA LEU A 66 3.03 3.48 -7.99
C LEU A 66 2.59 4.85 -8.55
N HIS A 67 2.98 5.23 -9.76
CA HIS A 67 2.61 6.53 -10.33
C HIS A 67 1.10 6.77 -10.31
N GLY A 68 0.28 5.77 -10.66
CA GLY A 68 -1.18 5.92 -10.61
C GLY A 68 -1.71 6.17 -9.19
N VAL A 69 -1.04 5.68 -8.15
CA VAL A 69 -1.38 5.93 -6.75
C VAL A 69 -0.90 7.32 -6.32
N GLU A 70 0.34 7.68 -6.66
CA GLU A 70 0.93 8.98 -6.36
C GLU A 70 0.14 10.11 -7.05
N ASP A 71 -0.29 9.93 -8.31
CA ASP A 71 -1.06 10.90 -9.09
C ASP A 71 -2.40 11.24 -8.43
N VAL A 72 -3.05 10.26 -7.78
CA VAL A 72 -4.29 10.51 -7.01
C VAL A 72 -4.03 11.41 -5.81
N LEU A 73 -2.89 11.26 -5.12
CA LEU A 73 -2.58 12.01 -3.90
C LEU A 73 -1.90 13.36 -4.19
N LYS A 74 -1.30 13.51 -5.38
CA LYS A 74 -0.42 14.62 -5.73
C LYS A 74 -1.16 15.96 -5.62
N SER A 75 -0.55 16.90 -4.89
CA SER A 75 -1.02 18.28 -4.70
C SER A 75 -2.22 18.46 -3.76
N GLU A 76 -2.79 17.37 -3.24
CA GLU A 76 -3.96 17.42 -2.34
C GLU A 76 -3.57 17.14 -0.88
N VAL A 77 -2.57 16.27 -0.65
CA VAL A 77 -2.15 15.85 0.69
C VAL A 77 -0.64 15.60 0.77
N SER A 78 -0.07 15.74 1.96
CA SER A 78 1.30 15.31 2.24
C SER A 78 1.38 13.78 2.25
N TYR A 79 2.33 13.21 1.53
CA TYR A 79 2.56 11.78 1.51
C TYR A 79 4.05 11.43 1.45
N GLU A 80 4.40 10.23 1.90
CA GLU A 80 5.72 9.61 1.75
C GLU A 80 5.58 8.20 1.16
N VAL A 81 6.54 7.77 0.34
CA VAL A 81 6.56 6.43 -0.26
C VAL A 81 7.67 5.59 0.34
N HIS A 82 7.29 4.43 0.86
CA HIS A 82 8.20 3.45 1.44
C HIS A 82 8.18 2.16 0.63
N ILE A 83 9.31 1.84 0.02
CA ILE A 83 9.56 0.53 -0.58
C ILE A 83 10.23 -0.33 0.51
N VAL A 84 9.58 -1.44 0.87
CA VAL A 84 10.00 -2.29 1.99
C VAL A 84 10.16 -3.73 1.53
N HIS A 85 11.20 -4.41 1.98
CA HIS A 85 11.39 -5.84 1.68
C HIS A 85 10.75 -6.74 2.74
N GLY A 86 10.09 -7.80 2.30
CA GLY A 86 9.53 -8.85 3.16
C GLY A 86 8.26 -9.47 2.62
N GLU A 87 7.63 -10.36 3.39
CA GLU A 87 6.34 -10.93 3.00
C GLU A 87 5.23 -9.85 3.17
N PRO A 88 4.44 -9.51 2.13
CA PRO A 88 3.55 -8.36 2.14
C PRO A 88 2.59 -8.30 3.33
N GLY A 89 1.89 -9.40 3.64
CA GLY A 89 0.94 -9.44 4.73
C GLY A 89 1.58 -9.22 6.12
N PRO A 90 2.55 -10.05 6.55
CA PRO A 90 3.20 -9.91 7.84
C PRO A 90 3.94 -8.58 8.00
N THR A 91 4.67 -8.13 6.97
CA THR A 91 5.41 -6.87 7.01
C THR A 91 4.45 -5.67 7.13
N LEU A 92 3.31 -5.69 6.44
CA LEU A 92 2.31 -4.63 6.55
C LEU A 92 1.69 -4.58 7.94
N VAL A 93 1.33 -5.74 8.51
CA VAL A 93 0.81 -5.84 9.88
C VAL A 93 1.82 -5.31 10.89
N LYS A 94 3.09 -5.73 10.76
CA LYS A 94 4.17 -5.27 11.62
C LYS A 94 4.31 -3.75 11.58
N ARG A 95 4.41 -3.18 10.37
CA ARG A 95 4.55 -1.74 10.18
C ARG A 95 3.35 -0.97 10.75
N ALA A 96 2.13 -1.45 10.49
CA ALA A 96 0.92 -0.83 11.01
C ALA A 96 0.91 -0.77 12.55
N ASN A 97 1.30 -1.87 13.20
CA ASN A 97 1.27 -2.00 14.65
C ASN A 97 2.46 -1.32 15.37
N GLU A 98 3.58 -1.10 14.70
CA GLU A 98 4.79 -0.48 15.29
C GLU A 98 4.83 1.05 15.17
N ASN A 99 3.97 1.65 14.34
CA ASN A 99 4.08 3.06 13.97
C ASN A 99 2.81 3.88 14.29
N ASP A 100 1.90 3.35 15.10
CA ASP A 100 0.70 4.05 15.60
C ASP A 100 -0.12 4.74 14.51
N TYR A 101 -0.41 4.03 13.41
CA TYR A 101 -1.29 4.56 12.37
C TYR A 101 -2.74 4.60 12.86
N ASP A 102 -3.47 5.65 12.49
CA ASP A 102 -4.88 5.79 12.87
C ASP A 102 -5.80 4.89 12.05
N VAL A 103 -5.39 4.54 10.82
CA VAL A 103 -6.10 3.62 9.92
C VAL A 103 -5.15 3.05 8.88
N VAL A 104 -5.38 1.79 8.52
CA VAL A 104 -4.76 1.15 7.34
C VAL A 104 -5.79 1.06 6.21
N VAL A 105 -5.44 1.59 5.04
CA VAL A 105 -6.24 1.49 3.83
C VAL A 105 -5.58 0.48 2.89
N VAL A 106 -6.34 -0.51 2.45
CA VAL A 106 -5.86 -1.57 1.54
C VAL A 106 -6.88 -1.84 0.45
N GLY A 107 -6.42 -2.18 -0.75
CA GLY A 107 -7.26 -2.82 -1.74
C GLY A 107 -7.78 -4.17 -1.21
N SER A 108 -8.97 -4.59 -1.62
CA SER A 108 -9.54 -5.91 -1.32
C SER A 108 -8.75 -7.03 -1.99
N ARG A 109 -8.01 -6.67 -3.04
CA ARG A 109 -7.19 -7.50 -3.91
C ARG A 109 -5.97 -6.70 -4.35
N GLY A 110 -5.01 -7.41 -4.91
CA GLY A 110 -3.80 -6.84 -5.49
C GLY A 110 -3.58 -7.40 -6.90
N LEU A 111 -2.32 -7.65 -7.25
CA LEU A 111 -1.92 -8.17 -8.57
C LEU A 111 -2.50 -9.56 -8.93
N ASN A 112 -2.94 -10.35 -7.95
CA ASN A 112 -3.48 -11.70 -8.18
C ASN A 112 -5.02 -11.67 -8.34
N ASN A 113 -5.49 -11.82 -9.57
CA ASN A 113 -6.92 -11.80 -9.94
C ASN A 113 -7.62 -13.17 -9.75
N LEU A 114 -7.58 -13.74 -8.54
CA LEU A 114 -8.36 -14.95 -8.25
C LEU A 114 -9.86 -14.64 -8.27
N GLN A 115 -10.64 -15.26 -9.15
CA GLN A 115 -12.05 -14.91 -9.43
C GLN A 115 -13.07 -15.16 -8.30
N SER A 116 -12.67 -15.62 -7.12
CA SER A 116 -13.61 -15.94 -6.02
C SER A 116 -14.10 -14.70 -5.24
N MET A 117 -15.20 -14.79 -4.49
CA MET A 117 -15.72 -13.68 -3.66
C MET A 117 -14.90 -13.36 -2.38
N VAL A 118 -13.62 -13.77 -2.31
CA VAL A 118 -12.81 -13.73 -1.08
C VAL A 118 -11.85 -12.53 -1.08
N LEU A 119 -11.52 -12.01 0.11
CA LEU A 119 -10.42 -11.06 0.30
C LEU A 119 -9.09 -11.66 -0.18
N GLY A 120 -8.21 -10.82 -0.73
CA GLY A 120 -6.83 -11.19 -1.02
C GLY A 120 -6.07 -11.58 0.24
N SER A 121 -4.97 -12.32 0.07
CA SER A 121 -4.15 -12.84 1.18
C SER A 121 -3.62 -11.74 2.11
N VAL A 122 -3.22 -10.60 1.54
CA VAL A 122 -2.74 -9.42 2.28
C VAL A 122 -3.88 -8.77 3.06
N SER A 123 -4.95 -8.37 2.37
CA SER A 123 -6.11 -7.69 2.98
C SER A 123 -6.76 -8.54 4.06
N HIS A 124 -6.86 -9.86 3.85
CA HIS A 124 -7.35 -10.80 4.87
C HIS A 124 -6.45 -10.83 6.12
N LYS A 125 -5.13 -10.86 5.93
CA LYS A 125 -4.17 -10.90 7.05
C LYS A 125 -4.17 -9.58 7.83
N VAL A 126 -4.23 -8.45 7.14
CA VAL A 126 -4.33 -7.09 7.72
C VAL A 126 -5.59 -6.95 8.56
N ALA A 127 -6.76 -7.26 7.98
CA ALA A 127 -8.05 -7.17 8.65
C ALA A 127 -8.12 -7.96 9.97
N LYS A 128 -7.36 -9.07 10.06
CA LYS A 128 -7.35 -9.95 11.23
C LYS A 128 -6.33 -9.57 12.31
N ARG A 129 -5.27 -8.84 11.97
CA ARG A 129 -4.07 -8.73 12.83
C ARG A 129 -3.58 -7.30 13.09
N VAL A 130 -4.07 -6.30 12.37
CA VAL A 130 -3.75 -4.90 12.65
C VAL A 130 -4.57 -4.42 13.85
N ASN A 131 -3.92 -3.65 14.73
CA ASN A 131 -4.52 -3.13 15.96
C ASN A 131 -5.41 -1.91 15.73
N CYS A 132 -5.09 -1.11 14.69
CA CYS A 132 -5.89 0.05 14.30
C CYS A 132 -6.99 -0.32 13.29
N PRO A 133 -7.98 0.58 13.07
CA PRO A 133 -9.00 0.41 12.05
C PRO A 133 -8.44 0.05 10.68
N VAL A 134 -9.15 -0.82 9.95
CA VAL A 134 -8.79 -1.23 8.59
C VAL A 134 -9.92 -0.88 7.63
N MET A 135 -9.60 -0.17 6.57
CA MET A 135 -10.49 0.13 5.45
C MET A 135 -10.09 -0.73 4.25
N ILE A 136 -11.02 -1.55 3.78
CA ILE A 136 -10.81 -2.44 2.64
C ILE A 136 -11.63 -1.96 1.46
N ILE A 137 -10.95 -1.61 0.37
CA ILE A 137 -11.58 -1.04 -0.82
C ILE A 137 -11.76 -2.11 -1.89
N LYS A 138 -13.01 -2.35 -2.28
CA LYS A 138 -13.33 -3.27 -3.37
C LYS A 138 -12.90 -2.71 -4.69
#